data_AF-A0A0D2NMK2-F1
#
_entry.id   AF-A0A0D2NMK2-F1
#
_cell.length_a   1.000
_cell.length_b   1.000
_cell.length_c   1.000
_cell.angle_alpha   90.00
_cell.angle_beta   90.00
_cell.angle_gamma   90.00
#
_symmetry.space_group_name_H-M   'P 1'
#
loop_
_entity.id
_entity.type
_entity.pdbx_description
1 polymer ?
#
loop_
_entity_poly.entity_id
_entity_poly.type
_entity_poly.pdbx_seq_one_letter_code
_entity_poly.pdbx_strand_id
1 'polypeptide(L)'
;MEATLRSDEALPIFESAAERFKEVTCTGLLNWGNVSVCVAHKLLDDLADSGADLGDDLAKRAEEAFTKAEARYKEALGFHPDYFDGLCALGQLEFERAKLRAKLIVKPTPPPPAAGTGAGADADAERAAVEAAAAAQAEALRAALAKVKKEDVEAARAHMDTASGWYKKAVAAAEAADARRLQEQERRAARRAGKEQQQAAAPATPEPQATFAAQTRIMEGNALFEWSQLLAAAGAAEWRGVLDSAVALFKAAACSDADVRGALKNHTHAAELDLGPEPAEQEQSAAAGGEKQGEKGEGKGKEEEKPAAAAKGLPSLDKKKKNKK
;
A
#
# COMPACT_ATOMS: atom_id res chain seq x y z
N MET A 1 -25.92 -32.34 21.13
CA MET A 1 -25.46 -30.95 21.02
C MET A 1 -25.38 -30.39 22.44
N GLU A 2 -24.19 -29.97 22.87
CA GLU A 2 -23.90 -29.55 24.26
C GLU A 2 -24.76 -28.34 24.69
N ALA A 3 -25.05 -28.24 26.00
CA ALA A 3 -25.87 -27.16 26.56
C ALA A 3 -25.30 -25.76 26.28
N THR A 4 -23.96 -25.64 26.26
CA THR A 4 -23.23 -24.42 25.95
C THR A 4 -23.48 -23.93 24.52
N LEU A 5 -23.76 -24.83 23.57
CA LEU A 5 -24.08 -24.47 22.18
C LEU A 5 -25.53 -24.01 22.00
N ARG A 6 -26.38 -24.21 23.02
CA ARG A 6 -27.81 -23.87 23.00
C ARG A 6 -28.12 -22.57 23.75
N SER A 7 -27.13 -21.95 24.39
CA SER A 7 -27.35 -20.69 25.10
C SER A 7 -27.37 -19.51 24.12
N ASP A 8 -28.14 -18.48 24.44
CA ASP A 8 -28.19 -17.24 23.66
C ASP A 8 -26.82 -16.53 23.60
N GLU A 9 -25.95 -16.80 24.58
CA GLU A 9 -24.58 -16.31 24.65
C GLU A 9 -23.67 -16.90 23.55
N ALA A 10 -24.06 -18.02 22.93
CA ALA A 10 -23.30 -18.64 21.84
C ALA A 10 -23.51 -17.94 20.48
N LEU A 11 -24.65 -17.27 20.27
CA LEU A 11 -24.99 -16.62 18.99
C LEU A 11 -23.95 -15.57 18.56
N PRO A 12 -23.52 -14.61 19.41
CA PRO A 12 -22.50 -13.64 19.03
C PRO A 12 -21.14 -14.28 18.67
N ILE A 13 -20.82 -15.45 19.23
CA ILE A 13 -19.59 -16.18 18.92
C ILE A 13 -19.69 -16.80 17.52
N PHE A 14 -20.84 -17.41 17.18
CA PHE A 14 -21.06 -17.96 15.84
C PHE A 14 -21.09 -16.88 14.76
N GLU A 15 -21.74 -15.74 15.04
CA GLU A 15 -21.74 -14.59 14.13
C GLU A 15 -20.31 -14.06 13.92
N SER A 16 -19.53 -13.90 14.99
CA SER A 16 -18.13 -13.50 14.89
C SER A 16 -17.28 -14.50 14.10
N ALA A 17 -17.50 -15.80 14.28
CA ALA A 17 -16.81 -16.82 13.50
C ALA A 17 -17.17 -16.75 12.01
N ALA A 18 -18.46 -16.55 11.68
CA ALA A 18 -18.91 -16.41 10.31
C ALA A 18 -18.28 -15.18 9.62
N GLU A 19 -18.22 -14.03 10.30
CA GLU A 19 -17.55 -12.83 9.79
C GLU A 19 -16.06 -13.08 9.53
N ARG A 20 -15.34 -13.74 10.45
CA ARG A 20 -13.93 -14.11 10.24
C ARG A 20 -13.73 -15.02 9.04
N PHE A 21 -14.61 -16.00 8.82
CA PHE A 21 -14.51 -16.86 7.64
C PHE A 21 -14.74 -16.07 6.34
N LYS A 22 -15.67 -15.09 6.32
CA LYS A 22 -15.82 -14.20 5.18
C LYS A 22 -14.54 -13.39 4.91
N GLU A 23 -13.90 -12.84 5.94
CA GLU A 23 -12.63 -12.11 5.80
C GLU A 23 -11.52 -12.98 5.22
N VAL A 24 -11.38 -14.23 5.69
CA VAL A 24 -10.40 -15.18 5.16
C VAL A 24 -10.71 -15.55 3.71
N THR A 25 -11.99 -15.75 3.35
CA THR A 25 -12.41 -15.98 1.97
C THR A 25 -12.06 -14.80 1.06
N CYS A 26 -12.34 -13.57 1.50
CA CYS A 26 -12.01 -12.35 0.76
C CYS A 26 -10.51 -12.21 0.55
N THR A 27 -9.70 -12.45 1.59
CA THR A 27 -8.24 -12.45 1.51
C THR A 27 -7.72 -13.53 0.54
N GLY A 28 -8.31 -14.73 0.55
CA GLY A 28 -7.94 -15.80 -0.39
C GLY A 28 -8.20 -15.41 -1.84
N LEU A 29 -9.36 -14.81 -2.12
CA LEU A 29 -9.72 -14.33 -3.45
C LEU A 29 -8.84 -13.15 -3.89
N LEU A 30 -8.54 -12.21 -3.00
CA LEU A 30 -7.59 -11.12 -3.25
C LEU A 30 -6.23 -11.66 -3.68
N ASN A 31 -5.66 -12.59 -2.90
CA ASN A 31 -4.36 -13.18 -3.22
C ASN A 31 -4.38 -13.95 -4.54
N TRP A 32 -5.47 -14.65 -4.86
CA TRP A 32 -5.62 -15.30 -6.16
C TRP A 32 -5.69 -14.28 -7.30
N GLY A 33 -6.40 -13.16 -7.13
CA GLY A 33 -6.39 -12.06 -8.09
C GLY A 33 -4.99 -11.48 -8.30
N ASN A 34 -4.24 -11.27 -7.21
CA ASN A 34 -2.86 -10.75 -7.26
C ASN A 34 -1.92 -11.65 -8.05
N VAL A 35 -2.11 -12.98 -8.03
CA VAL A 35 -1.34 -13.89 -8.91
C VAL A 35 -1.57 -13.55 -10.38
N SER A 36 -2.79 -13.20 -10.77
CA SER A 36 -3.09 -12.81 -12.16
C SER A 36 -2.46 -11.45 -12.51
N VAL A 37 -2.45 -10.49 -11.59
CA VAL A 37 -1.71 -9.22 -11.78
C VAL A 37 -0.22 -9.47 -11.95
N CYS A 38 0.39 -10.35 -11.14
CA CYS A 38 1.80 -10.74 -11.29
C CYS A 38 2.10 -11.37 -12.66
N VAL A 39 1.16 -12.12 -13.25
CA VAL A 39 1.30 -12.64 -14.61
C VAL A 39 1.35 -11.51 -15.63
N ALA A 40 0.47 -10.50 -15.52
CA ALA A 40 0.51 -9.33 -16.39
C ALA A 40 1.84 -8.56 -16.25
N HIS A 41 2.26 -8.27 -15.01
CA HIS A 41 3.53 -7.60 -14.73
C HIS A 41 4.72 -8.35 -15.32
N LYS A 42 4.80 -9.68 -15.12
CA LYS A 42 5.87 -10.47 -15.71
C LYS A 42 5.94 -10.35 -17.24
N LEU A 43 4.80 -10.32 -17.92
CA LEU A 43 4.76 -10.15 -19.39
C LEU A 43 5.28 -8.77 -19.83
N LEU A 44 4.92 -7.73 -19.09
CA LEU A 44 5.33 -6.35 -19.37
C LEU A 44 6.80 -6.12 -19.00
N ASP A 45 7.28 -6.75 -17.94
CA ASP A 45 8.68 -6.74 -17.52
C ASP A 45 9.57 -7.44 -18.56
N ASP A 46 9.19 -8.63 -19.02
CA ASP A 46 9.88 -9.35 -20.10
C ASP A 46 9.95 -8.48 -21.39
N LEU A 47 8.86 -7.78 -21.72
CA LEU A 47 8.81 -6.84 -22.84
C LEU A 47 9.81 -5.68 -22.61
N ALA A 48 9.78 -5.06 -21.44
CA ALA A 48 10.64 -3.94 -21.09
C ALA A 48 12.13 -4.31 -21.20
N ASP A 49 12.51 -5.51 -20.78
CA ASP A 49 13.87 -6.02 -20.88
C ASP A 49 14.29 -6.33 -22.32
N SER A 50 13.35 -6.76 -23.18
CA SER A 50 13.62 -6.98 -24.61
C SER A 50 13.83 -5.68 -25.40
N GLY A 51 13.35 -4.55 -24.88
CA GLY A 51 13.36 -3.25 -25.55
C GLY A 51 12.39 -3.14 -26.74
N ALA A 52 11.55 -4.14 -26.97
CA ALA A 52 10.54 -4.12 -28.02
C ALA A 52 9.34 -3.22 -27.67
N ASP A 53 8.63 -2.76 -28.70
CA ASP A 53 7.38 -2.02 -28.54
C ASP A 53 6.22 -2.97 -28.17
N LEU A 54 5.24 -2.45 -27.43
CA LEU A 54 4.05 -3.19 -27.04
C LEU A 54 3.19 -3.54 -28.27
N GLY A 55 3.18 -4.81 -28.66
CA GLY A 55 2.29 -5.34 -29.69
C GLY A 55 0.92 -5.77 -29.16
N ASP A 56 -0.07 -5.84 -30.07
CA ASP A 56 -1.47 -6.14 -29.75
C ASP A 56 -1.66 -7.48 -29.02
N ASP A 57 -0.93 -8.53 -29.40
CA ASP A 57 -1.03 -9.85 -28.79
C ASP A 57 -0.59 -9.84 -27.32
N LEU A 58 0.50 -9.14 -27.00
CA LEU A 58 0.98 -9.04 -25.61
C LEU A 58 0.02 -8.16 -24.79
N ALA A 59 -0.43 -7.04 -25.36
CA ALA A 59 -1.41 -6.16 -24.71
C ALA A 59 -2.70 -6.91 -24.36
N LYS A 60 -3.20 -7.75 -25.28
CA LYS A 60 -4.37 -8.60 -25.04
C LYS A 60 -4.13 -9.59 -23.91
N ARG A 61 -2.98 -10.27 -23.88
CA ARG A 61 -2.64 -11.23 -22.81
C ARG A 61 -2.52 -10.56 -21.44
N ALA A 62 -1.95 -9.36 -21.37
CA ALA A 62 -1.91 -8.56 -20.15
C ALA A 62 -3.33 -8.18 -19.69
N GLU A 63 -4.18 -7.72 -20.60
CA GLU A 63 -5.58 -7.39 -20.30
C GLU A 63 -6.40 -8.61 -19.86
N GLU A 64 -6.17 -9.79 -20.46
CA GLU A 64 -6.80 -11.04 -20.03
C GLU A 64 -6.40 -11.42 -18.60
N ALA A 65 -5.14 -11.18 -18.23
CA ALA A 65 -4.66 -11.37 -16.86
C ALA A 65 -5.29 -10.37 -15.89
N PHE A 66 -5.43 -9.10 -16.26
CA PHE A 66 -6.16 -8.11 -15.47
C PHE A 66 -7.64 -8.46 -15.31
N THR A 67 -8.30 -8.93 -16.37
CA THR A 67 -9.70 -9.38 -16.31
C THR A 67 -9.89 -10.55 -15.33
N LYS A 68 -8.95 -11.48 -15.26
CA LYS A 68 -8.96 -12.57 -14.27
C LYS A 68 -8.79 -12.05 -12.84
N ALA A 69 -7.91 -11.08 -12.62
CA ALA A 69 -7.75 -10.42 -11.33
C ALA A 69 -9.05 -9.73 -10.89
N GLU A 70 -9.63 -8.93 -11.79
CA GLU A 70 -10.88 -8.22 -11.55
C GLU A 70 -12.02 -9.14 -11.11
N ALA A 71 -12.17 -10.30 -11.78
CA ALA A 71 -13.18 -11.28 -11.45
C ALA A 71 -13.04 -11.78 -10.00
N ARG A 72 -11.81 -12.04 -9.54
CA ARG A 72 -11.54 -12.50 -8.16
C ARG A 72 -11.79 -11.39 -7.15
N TYR A 73 -11.41 -10.15 -7.44
CA TYR A 73 -11.69 -9.02 -6.56
C TYR A 73 -13.19 -8.75 -6.43
N LYS A 74 -13.94 -8.77 -7.54
CA LYS A 74 -15.40 -8.63 -7.52
C LYS A 74 -16.09 -9.79 -6.79
N GLU A 75 -15.57 -11.00 -6.92
CA GLU A 75 -16.05 -12.16 -6.15
C GLU A 75 -15.85 -11.96 -4.65
N ALA A 76 -14.69 -11.42 -4.22
CA ALA A 76 -14.46 -11.06 -2.81
C ALA A 76 -15.47 -10.02 -2.31
N LEU A 77 -15.76 -8.98 -3.10
CA LEU A 77 -16.77 -7.98 -2.76
C LEU A 77 -18.19 -8.55 -2.72
N GLY A 78 -18.45 -9.67 -3.40
CA GLY A 78 -19.72 -10.40 -3.28
C GLY A 78 -19.93 -11.02 -1.89
N PHE A 79 -18.85 -11.39 -1.19
CA PHE A 79 -18.91 -11.87 0.20
C PHE A 79 -18.87 -10.73 1.21
N HIS A 80 -18.08 -9.69 0.93
CA HIS A 80 -17.95 -8.52 1.78
C HIS A 80 -17.81 -7.22 0.95
N PRO A 81 -18.90 -6.47 0.74
CA PRO A 81 -18.90 -5.27 -0.11
C PRO A 81 -17.98 -4.14 0.36
N ASP A 82 -17.74 -4.04 1.67
CA ASP A 82 -16.88 -3.03 2.29
C ASP A 82 -15.45 -3.58 2.55
N TYR A 83 -15.05 -4.65 1.86
CA TYR A 83 -13.69 -5.16 1.95
C TYR A 83 -12.73 -4.18 1.27
N PHE A 84 -12.18 -3.24 2.06
CA PHE A 84 -11.42 -2.11 1.57
C PHE A 84 -10.16 -2.53 0.80
N ASP A 85 -9.50 -3.63 1.16
CA ASP A 85 -8.35 -4.17 0.40
C ASP A 85 -8.77 -4.60 -1.02
N GLY A 86 -9.93 -5.23 -1.17
CA GLY A 86 -10.48 -5.59 -2.49
C GLY A 86 -10.87 -4.37 -3.32
N LEU A 87 -11.40 -3.33 -2.67
CA LEU A 87 -11.70 -2.05 -3.33
C LEU A 87 -10.41 -1.33 -3.76
N CYS A 88 -9.38 -1.31 -2.90
CA CYS A 88 -8.05 -0.77 -3.24
C CYS A 88 -7.44 -1.54 -4.42
N ALA A 89 -7.56 -2.87 -4.43
CA ALA A 89 -7.04 -3.70 -5.51
C ALA A 89 -7.72 -3.43 -6.85
N LEU A 90 -9.03 -3.15 -6.87
CA LEU A 90 -9.73 -2.71 -8.09
C LEU A 90 -9.29 -1.32 -8.55
N GLY A 91 -9.05 -0.39 -7.62
CA GLY A 91 -8.49 0.93 -7.94
C GLY A 91 -7.11 0.80 -8.58
N GLN A 92 -6.22 0.01 -7.97
CA GLN A 92 -4.90 -0.25 -8.50
C GLN A 92 -4.96 -0.97 -9.86
N LEU A 93 -5.83 -1.97 -10.01
CA LEU A 93 -5.98 -2.73 -11.26
C LEU A 93 -6.39 -1.84 -12.44
N GLU A 94 -7.34 -0.93 -12.21
CA GLU A 94 -7.73 0.05 -13.23
C GLU A 94 -6.58 1.02 -13.53
N PHE A 95 -5.79 1.41 -12.53
CA PHE A 95 -4.59 2.19 -12.77
C PHE A 95 -3.52 1.42 -13.59
N GLU A 96 -3.33 0.12 -13.35
CA GLU A 96 -2.47 -0.73 -14.19
C GLU A 96 -2.98 -0.81 -15.64
N ARG A 97 -4.30 -0.90 -15.84
CA ARG A 97 -4.93 -0.82 -17.17
C ARG A 97 -4.70 0.54 -17.82
N ALA A 98 -4.77 1.63 -17.06
CA ALA A 98 -4.45 2.97 -17.55
C ALA A 98 -2.99 3.03 -18.04
N LYS A 99 -2.03 2.49 -17.27
CA LYS A 99 -0.62 2.41 -17.68
C LYS A 99 -0.44 1.56 -18.95
N LEU A 100 -1.13 0.43 -19.05
CA LEU A 100 -1.11 -0.41 -20.26
C LEU A 100 -1.65 0.35 -21.48
N ARG A 101 -2.77 1.06 -21.34
CA ARG A 101 -3.37 1.89 -22.41
C ARG A 101 -2.49 3.07 -22.82
N ALA A 102 -1.85 3.71 -21.85
CA ALA A 102 -0.86 4.76 -22.07
C ALA A 102 0.47 4.24 -22.63
N LYS A 103 0.62 2.91 -22.78
CA LYS A 103 1.87 2.22 -23.17
C LYS A 103 3.06 2.59 -22.29
N LEU A 104 2.80 2.85 -21.01
CA LEU A 104 3.85 3.12 -20.02
C LEU A 104 4.49 1.80 -19.59
N ILE A 105 5.59 1.44 -20.26
CA ILE A 105 6.38 0.24 -19.97
C ILE A 105 7.69 0.65 -19.31
N VAL A 106 7.73 0.59 -17.98
CA VAL A 106 8.90 0.95 -17.18
C VAL A 106 9.80 -0.26 -17.04
N LYS A 107 11.09 -0.10 -17.36
CA LYS A 107 12.07 -1.18 -17.17
C LYS A 107 12.22 -1.52 -15.69
N PRO A 108 12.09 -2.80 -15.29
CA PRO A 108 12.35 -3.21 -13.91
C PRO A 108 13.78 -2.86 -13.50
N THR A 109 13.91 -2.29 -12.31
CA THR A 109 15.20 -2.08 -11.66
C THR A 109 15.33 -3.00 -10.45
N PRO A 110 16.56 -3.41 -10.08
CA PRO A 110 16.78 -4.16 -8.84
C PRO A 110 16.14 -3.43 -7.65
N PRO A 111 15.51 -4.16 -6.72
CA PRO A 111 14.99 -3.52 -5.52
C PRO A 111 16.16 -2.94 -4.71
N PRO A 112 15.93 -1.85 -3.96
CA PRO A 112 16.93 -1.34 -3.04
C PRO A 112 17.32 -2.42 -2.02
N PRO A 113 18.56 -2.41 -1.50
CA PRO A 113 18.98 -3.36 -0.48
C PRO A 113 18.06 -3.30 0.74
N ALA A 114 17.72 -4.47 1.29
CA ALA A 114 16.87 -4.57 2.46
C ALA A 114 17.58 -3.98 3.68
N ALA A 115 16.90 -3.05 4.36
CA ALA A 115 17.44 -2.35 5.52
C ALA A 115 17.89 -3.34 6.60
N GLY A 116 19.15 -3.23 7.04
CA GLY A 116 19.67 -4.00 8.19
C GLY A 116 20.02 -5.48 7.95
N THR A 117 20.13 -5.95 6.70
CA THR A 117 20.56 -7.35 6.41
C THR A 117 22.08 -7.57 6.46
N GLY A 118 22.88 -6.50 6.48
CA GLY A 118 24.32 -6.56 6.66
C GLY A 118 24.71 -6.35 8.12
N ALA A 119 24.95 -7.43 8.87
CA ALA A 119 25.77 -7.34 10.09
C ALA A 119 27.19 -6.91 9.66
N GLY A 120 27.45 -5.61 9.66
CA GLY A 120 28.72 -5.01 9.24
C GLY A 120 28.72 -4.21 7.92
N ALA A 121 27.56 -3.93 7.31
CA ALA A 121 27.51 -3.00 6.18
C ALA A 121 27.67 -1.55 6.66
N ASP A 122 28.56 -0.81 6.01
CA ASP A 122 28.74 0.63 6.22
C ASP A 122 27.41 1.35 6.00
N ALA A 123 26.97 2.14 6.98
CA ALA A 123 25.69 2.82 6.93
C ALA A 123 25.59 3.82 5.77
N ASP A 124 26.73 4.38 5.36
CA ASP A 124 26.83 5.27 4.22
C ASP A 124 26.77 4.50 2.90
N ALA A 125 27.37 3.30 2.83
CA ALA A 125 27.26 2.43 1.66
C ALA A 125 25.83 1.93 1.44
N GLU A 126 25.10 1.59 2.52
CA GLU A 126 23.69 1.21 2.44
C GLU A 126 22.81 2.37 1.98
N ARG A 127 23.05 3.59 2.50
CA ARG A 127 22.36 4.80 2.06
C ARG A 127 22.62 5.07 0.58
N ALA A 128 23.88 5.02 0.15
CA ALA A 128 24.26 5.22 -1.24
C ALA A 128 23.63 4.19 -2.17
N ALA A 129 23.50 2.92 -1.74
CA ALA A 129 22.87 1.88 -2.52
C ALA A 129 21.34 2.07 -2.65
N VAL A 130 20.66 2.54 -1.59
CA VAL A 130 19.23 2.92 -1.66
C VAL A 130 19.04 4.10 -2.61
N GLU A 131 19.89 5.12 -2.52
CA GLU A 131 19.84 6.30 -3.40
C GLU A 131 20.11 5.92 -4.87
N ALA A 132 21.10 5.06 -5.13
CA ALA A 132 21.39 4.55 -6.47
C ALA A 132 20.22 3.74 -7.05
N ALA A 133 19.56 2.91 -6.25
CA ALA A 133 18.36 2.17 -6.69
C ALA A 133 17.20 3.12 -7.03
N ALA A 134 16.97 4.15 -6.21
CA ALA A 134 15.96 5.18 -6.47
C ALA A 134 16.28 5.99 -7.73
N ALA A 135 17.54 6.35 -7.95
CA ALA A 135 18.00 7.07 -9.14
C ALA A 135 17.79 6.22 -10.41
N ALA A 136 18.15 4.92 -10.37
CA ALA A 136 17.93 4.00 -11.48
C ALA A 136 16.44 3.85 -11.81
N GLN A 137 15.57 3.73 -10.79
CA GLN A 137 14.13 3.67 -10.98
C GLN A 137 13.59 4.96 -11.61
N ALA A 138 14.05 6.11 -11.15
CA ALA A 138 13.64 7.41 -11.69
C ALA A 138 14.11 7.60 -13.15
N GLU A 139 15.31 7.12 -13.50
CA GLU A 139 15.81 7.12 -14.88
C GLU A 139 14.97 6.19 -15.78
N ALA A 140 14.67 4.97 -15.32
CA ALA A 140 13.82 4.04 -16.06
C ALA A 140 12.41 4.61 -16.30
N LEU A 141 11.82 5.26 -15.30
CA LEU A 141 10.53 5.94 -15.45
C LEU A 141 10.60 7.10 -16.46
N ARG A 142 11.63 7.96 -16.38
CA ARG A 142 11.83 9.06 -17.35
C ARG A 142 11.99 8.53 -18.78
N ALA A 143 12.74 7.45 -18.96
CA ALA A 143 12.93 6.82 -20.26
C ALA A 143 11.62 6.25 -20.83
N ALA A 144 10.75 5.69 -19.98
CA ALA A 144 9.43 5.21 -20.38
C ALA A 144 8.48 6.37 -20.72
N LEU A 145 8.42 7.40 -19.86
CA LEU A 145 7.59 8.59 -20.06
C LEU A 145 7.94 9.34 -21.35
N ALA A 146 9.22 9.40 -21.73
CA ALA A 146 9.66 10.03 -22.98
C ALA A 146 9.08 9.38 -24.25
N LYS A 147 8.55 8.15 -24.15
CA LYS A 147 7.94 7.40 -25.27
C LYS A 147 6.41 7.51 -25.28
N VAL A 148 5.80 8.04 -24.22
CA VAL A 148 4.35 8.14 -24.08
C VAL A 148 3.81 9.16 -25.07
N LYS A 149 2.67 8.83 -25.69
CA LYS A 149 1.99 9.70 -26.65
C LYS A 149 0.73 10.29 -26.02
N LYS A 150 0.40 11.50 -26.43
CA LYS A 150 -0.81 12.19 -25.96
C LYS A 150 -2.07 11.35 -26.19
N GLU A 151 -2.21 10.76 -27.37
CA GLU A 151 -3.39 9.97 -27.74
C GLU A 151 -3.55 8.72 -26.85
N ASP A 152 -2.43 8.10 -26.46
CA ASP A 152 -2.43 6.91 -25.59
C ASP A 152 -2.85 7.30 -24.15
N VAL A 153 -2.42 8.47 -23.65
CA VAL A 153 -2.84 9.00 -22.33
C VAL A 153 -4.31 9.41 -22.34
N GLU A 154 -4.80 10.05 -23.41
CA GLU A 154 -6.22 10.36 -23.57
C GLU A 154 -7.08 9.10 -23.54
N ALA A 155 -6.65 8.03 -24.22
CA ALA A 155 -7.33 6.74 -24.21
C ALA A 155 -7.33 6.05 -22.82
N ALA A 156 -6.34 6.36 -21.97
CA ALA A 156 -6.22 5.80 -20.63
C ALA A 156 -7.10 6.49 -19.57
N ARG A 157 -7.65 7.69 -19.84
CA ARG A 157 -8.43 8.49 -18.87
C ARG A 157 -9.61 7.74 -18.25
N ALA A 158 -10.36 6.99 -19.06
CA ALA A 158 -11.52 6.25 -18.58
C ALA A 158 -11.17 5.21 -17.49
N HIS A 159 -9.98 4.61 -17.58
CA HIS A 159 -9.48 3.73 -16.54
C HIS A 159 -9.12 4.51 -15.28
N MET A 160 -8.51 5.69 -15.41
CA MET A 160 -8.22 6.54 -14.25
C MET A 160 -9.49 7.05 -13.54
N ASP A 161 -10.53 7.40 -14.29
CA ASP A 161 -11.84 7.75 -13.72
C ASP A 161 -12.45 6.58 -12.93
N THR A 162 -12.35 5.38 -13.50
CA THR A 162 -12.81 4.14 -12.85
C THR A 162 -11.99 3.83 -11.59
N ALA A 163 -10.67 3.98 -11.66
CA ALA A 163 -9.76 3.81 -10.52
C ALA A 163 -10.12 4.75 -9.36
N SER A 164 -10.34 6.04 -9.66
CA SER A 164 -10.76 7.05 -8.69
C SER A 164 -12.10 6.69 -8.03
N GLY A 165 -13.04 6.16 -8.81
CA GLY A 165 -14.31 5.64 -8.29
C GLY A 165 -14.14 4.48 -7.29
N TRP A 166 -13.17 3.59 -7.52
CA TRP A 166 -12.85 2.51 -6.60
C TRP A 166 -12.13 3.00 -5.34
N TYR A 167 -11.14 3.87 -5.47
CA TYR A 167 -10.45 4.44 -4.30
C TYR A 167 -11.41 5.22 -3.40
N LYS A 168 -12.34 6.00 -3.96
CA LYS A 168 -13.39 6.67 -3.16
C LYS A 168 -14.20 5.69 -2.31
N LYS A 169 -14.59 4.55 -2.87
CA LYS A 169 -15.28 3.49 -2.11
C LYS A 169 -14.37 2.87 -1.06
N ALA A 170 -13.10 2.62 -1.42
CA ALA A 170 -12.11 2.05 -0.52
C ALA A 170 -11.88 2.95 0.70
N VAL A 171 -11.74 4.27 0.52
CA VAL A 171 -11.57 5.24 1.62
C VAL A 171 -12.78 5.18 2.55
N ALA A 172 -13.99 5.23 2.01
CA ALA A 172 -15.21 5.17 2.83
C ALA A 172 -15.30 3.85 3.64
N ALA A 173 -14.97 2.72 3.01
CA ALA A 173 -14.93 1.43 3.68
C ALA A 173 -13.84 1.34 4.76
N ALA A 174 -12.67 1.90 4.49
CA ALA A 174 -11.54 1.95 5.42
C ALA A 174 -11.84 2.82 6.63
N GLU A 175 -12.45 4.00 6.45
CA GLU A 175 -12.91 4.87 7.54
C GLU A 175 -13.96 4.16 8.41
N ALA A 176 -14.90 3.44 7.80
CA ALA A 176 -15.87 2.65 8.54
C ALA A 176 -15.19 1.51 9.33
N ALA A 177 -14.17 0.86 8.76
CA ALA A 177 -13.40 -0.17 9.44
C ALA A 177 -12.60 0.40 10.63
N ASP A 178 -11.96 1.57 10.46
CA ASP A 178 -11.27 2.27 11.54
C ASP A 178 -12.23 2.66 12.67
N ALA A 179 -13.42 3.18 12.35
CA ALA A 179 -14.44 3.51 13.33
C ALA A 179 -14.93 2.27 14.11
N ARG A 180 -15.16 1.14 13.41
CA ARG A 180 -15.52 -0.14 14.05
C ARG A 180 -14.42 -0.64 14.98
N ARG A 181 -13.16 -0.55 14.55
CA ARG A 181 -11.98 -0.93 15.36
C ARG A 181 -11.89 -0.09 16.63
N LEU A 182 -12.08 1.22 16.54
CA LEU A 182 -12.07 2.11 17.71
C LEU A 182 -13.20 1.77 18.69
N GLN A 183 -14.43 1.61 18.21
CA GLN A 183 -15.57 1.22 19.05
C GLN A 183 -15.34 -0.13 19.74
N GLU A 184 -14.72 -1.11 19.06
CA GLU A 184 -14.39 -2.38 19.67
C GLU A 184 -13.34 -2.25 20.77
N GLN A 185 -12.30 -1.42 20.55
CA GLN A 185 -11.29 -1.13 21.56
C GLN A 185 -11.91 -0.47 22.80
N GLU A 186 -12.78 0.52 22.62
CA GLU A 186 -13.51 1.19 23.71
C GLU A 186 -14.41 0.21 24.47
N ARG A 187 -15.15 -0.64 23.76
CA ARG A 187 -16.00 -1.67 24.38
C ARG A 187 -15.18 -2.68 25.18
N ARG A 188 -14.01 -3.08 24.67
CA ARG A 188 -13.08 -3.99 25.36
C ARG A 188 -12.50 -3.30 26.61
N ALA A 189 -12.13 -2.02 26.51
CA ALA A 189 -11.66 -1.22 27.64
C ALA A 189 -12.74 -1.08 28.73
N ALA A 190 -13.98 -0.74 28.37
CA ALA A 190 -15.11 -0.64 29.29
C ALA A 190 -15.42 -1.99 29.98
N ARG A 191 -15.34 -3.11 29.25
CA ARG A 191 -15.49 -4.46 29.83
C ARG A 191 -14.36 -4.83 30.81
N ARG A 192 -13.13 -4.34 30.58
CA ARG A 192 -12.00 -4.51 31.51
C ARG A 192 -12.21 -3.67 32.75
N ALA A 193 -12.55 -2.38 32.60
CA ALA A 193 -12.85 -1.50 33.73
C ALA A 193 -14.00 -2.00 34.61
N GLY A 194 -15.04 -2.62 34.02
CA GLY A 194 -16.13 -3.25 34.77
C GLY A 194 -15.76 -4.56 35.48
N LYS A 195 -14.64 -5.20 35.11
CA LYS A 195 -14.10 -6.41 35.76
C LYS A 195 -12.96 -6.11 36.74
N GLU A 196 -12.36 -4.92 36.68
CA GLU A 196 -11.33 -4.44 37.61
C GLU A 196 -11.93 -3.95 38.94
N GLN A 197 -12.52 -4.89 39.69
CA GLN A 197 -12.41 -4.90 41.16
C GLN A 197 -11.37 -5.93 41.64
N GLN A 198 -10.76 -6.72 40.75
CA GLN A 198 -9.67 -7.64 41.08
C GLN A 198 -8.57 -7.60 40.00
N GLN A 199 -7.37 -7.17 40.44
CA GLN A 199 -6.07 -7.06 39.74
C GLN A 199 -5.87 -5.88 38.77
N ALA A 200 -5.10 -4.91 39.25
CA ALA A 200 -4.55 -3.79 38.49
C ALA A 200 -3.42 -4.28 37.57
N ALA A 201 -3.64 -4.18 36.25
CA ALA A 201 -2.57 -4.19 35.26
C ALA A 201 -2.46 -2.78 34.66
N ALA A 202 -1.23 -2.30 34.43
CA ALA A 202 -0.98 -0.96 33.92
C ALA A 202 -1.68 -0.74 32.56
N PRO A 203 -2.25 0.46 32.30
CA PRO A 203 -2.84 0.77 31.02
C PRO A 203 -1.77 0.74 29.93
N ALA A 204 -1.85 -0.23 29.02
CA ALA A 204 -1.06 -0.20 27.79
C ALA A 204 -1.60 0.94 26.93
N THR A 205 -0.85 2.03 26.80
CA THR A 205 -1.13 3.08 25.84
C THR A 205 -1.14 2.44 24.45
N PRO A 206 -2.25 2.49 23.69
CA PRO A 206 -2.25 1.96 22.33
C PRO A 206 -1.22 2.75 21.52
N GLU A 207 -0.23 2.06 20.95
CA GLU A 207 0.69 2.69 20.02
C GLU A 207 -0.12 3.18 18.81
N PRO A 208 0.17 4.39 18.28
CA PRO A 208 -0.51 4.90 17.10
C PRO A 208 -0.19 3.98 15.91
N GLN A 209 -1.14 3.10 15.58
CA GLN A 209 -1.11 2.32 14.35
C GLN A 209 -1.65 3.16 13.21
N ALA A 210 -1.04 3.01 12.03
CA ALA A 210 -1.59 3.59 10.81
C ALA A 210 -3.06 3.14 10.64
N THR A 211 -3.93 4.10 10.36
CA THR A 211 -5.34 3.83 10.07
C THR A 211 -5.48 3.21 8.69
N PHE A 212 -6.47 2.33 8.49
CA PHE A 212 -6.75 1.78 7.16
C PHE A 212 -7.01 2.92 6.16
N ALA A 213 -7.71 3.96 6.58
CA ALA A 213 -8.01 5.11 5.73
C ALA A 213 -6.75 5.90 5.32
N ALA A 214 -5.76 6.04 6.21
CA ALA A 214 -4.47 6.65 5.86
C ALA A 214 -3.73 5.82 4.81
N GLN A 215 -3.68 4.49 4.97
CA GLN A 215 -3.06 3.60 4.00
C GLN A 215 -3.75 3.69 2.62
N THR A 216 -5.07 3.68 2.57
CA THR A 216 -5.82 3.79 1.32
C THR A 216 -5.57 5.14 0.62
N ARG A 217 -5.52 6.24 1.38
CA ARG A 217 -5.18 7.57 0.83
C ARG A 217 -3.78 7.62 0.24
N ILE A 218 -2.81 6.95 0.86
CA ILE A 218 -1.45 6.85 0.30
C ILE A 218 -1.48 6.08 -1.03
N MET A 219 -2.24 4.99 -1.12
CA MET A 219 -2.37 4.22 -2.37
C MET A 219 -2.99 5.06 -3.50
N GLU A 220 -4.08 5.78 -3.22
CA GLU A 220 -4.70 6.69 -4.20
C GLU A 220 -3.77 7.85 -4.56
N GLY A 221 -3.08 8.43 -3.57
CA GLY A 221 -2.11 9.51 -3.78
C GLY A 221 -0.96 9.07 -4.67
N ASN A 222 -0.45 7.84 -4.51
CA ASN A 222 0.59 7.28 -5.38
C ASN A 222 0.09 7.12 -6.81
N ALA A 223 -1.13 6.60 -7.01
CA ALA A 223 -1.73 6.47 -8.33
C ALA A 223 -1.89 7.84 -9.01
N LEU A 224 -2.36 8.86 -8.28
CA LEU A 224 -2.49 10.23 -8.80
C LEU A 224 -1.13 10.88 -9.08
N PHE A 225 -0.11 10.64 -8.25
CA PHE A 225 1.24 11.13 -8.48
C PHE A 225 1.85 10.51 -9.74
N GLU A 226 1.71 9.20 -9.95
CA GLU A 226 2.16 8.57 -11.19
C GLU A 226 1.33 9.04 -12.41
N TRP A 227 0.02 9.25 -12.23
CA TRP A 227 -0.84 9.79 -13.29
C TRP A 227 -0.48 11.23 -13.67
N SER A 228 -0.09 12.08 -12.71
CA SER A 228 0.38 13.44 -13.01
C SER A 228 1.64 13.43 -13.86
N GLN A 229 2.54 12.48 -13.62
CA GLN A 229 3.76 12.29 -14.42
C GLN A 229 3.42 11.95 -15.88
N LEU A 230 2.44 11.06 -16.09
CA LEU A 230 1.92 10.68 -17.41
C LEU A 230 1.28 11.86 -18.15
N LEU A 231 0.40 12.59 -17.47
CA LEU A 231 -0.24 13.78 -18.02
C LEU A 231 0.79 14.84 -18.41
N ALA A 232 1.79 15.07 -17.56
CA ALA A 232 2.85 16.03 -17.84
C ALA A 232 3.69 15.62 -19.05
N ALA A 233 4.06 14.33 -19.15
CA ALA A 233 4.76 13.79 -20.32
C ALA A 233 3.95 13.91 -21.62
N ALA A 234 2.62 13.81 -21.54
CA ALA A 234 1.70 14.03 -22.67
C ALA A 234 1.42 15.51 -22.97
N GLY A 235 1.96 16.45 -22.19
CA GLY A 235 1.72 17.89 -22.34
C GLY A 235 0.30 18.32 -21.93
N ALA A 236 -0.40 17.56 -21.09
CA ALA A 236 -1.73 17.87 -20.61
C ALA A 236 -1.67 18.88 -19.45
N ALA A 237 -2.27 20.07 -19.61
CA ALA A 237 -2.11 21.21 -18.69
C ALA A 237 -2.62 20.95 -17.27
N GLU A 238 -3.54 20.01 -17.09
CA GLU A 238 -4.13 19.65 -15.81
C GLU A 238 -3.23 18.79 -14.91
N TRP A 239 -2.05 18.36 -15.38
CA TRP A 239 -1.14 17.51 -14.60
C TRP A 239 -0.86 18.08 -13.21
N ARG A 240 -0.76 19.40 -13.09
CA ARG A 240 -0.49 20.10 -11.84
C ARG A 240 -1.63 19.93 -10.84
N GLY A 241 -2.89 20.04 -11.28
CA GLY A 241 -4.06 19.85 -10.41
C GLY A 241 -4.19 18.41 -9.92
N VAL A 242 -3.80 17.44 -10.75
CA VAL A 242 -3.71 16.04 -10.34
C VAL A 242 -2.62 15.83 -9.29
N LEU A 243 -1.44 16.44 -9.48
CA LEU A 243 -0.37 16.39 -8.48
C LEU A 243 -0.77 17.04 -7.15
N ASP A 244 -1.45 18.19 -7.19
CA ASP A 244 -1.96 18.86 -5.99
C ASP A 244 -2.96 17.96 -5.24
N SER A 245 -3.77 17.20 -5.97
CA SER A 245 -4.70 16.21 -5.38
C SER A 245 -3.95 15.05 -4.71
N ALA A 246 -2.87 14.55 -5.32
CA ALA A 246 -2.00 13.55 -4.70
C ALA A 246 -1.38 14.07 -3.39
N VAL A 247 -0.86 15.30 -3.39
CA VAL A 247 -0.29 15.96 -2.20
C VAL A 247 -1.34 16.13 -1.11
N ALA A 248 -2.58 16.51 -1.46
CA ALA A 248 -3.67 16.62 -0.50
C ALA A 248 -3.98 15.28 0.18
N LEU A 249 -3.94 14.17 -0.56
CA LEU A 249 -4.13 12.82 -0.01
C LEU A 249 -2.98 12.42 0.93
N PHE A 250 -1.73 12.69 0.57
CA PHE A 250 -0.59 12.42 1.46
C PHE A 250 -0.68 13.20 2.77
N LYS A 251 -1.08 14.48 2.71
CA LYS A 251 -1.32 15.29 3.90
C LYS A 251 -2.49 14.75 4.74
N ALA A 252 -3.58 14.34 4.10
CA ALA A 252 -4.71 13.71 4.78
C ALA A 252 -4.38 12.34 5.40
N ALA A 253 -3.35 11.67 4.88
CA ALA A 253 -2.78 10.45 5.46
C ALA A 253 -1.74 10.72 6.57
N ALA A 254 -1.51 11.99 6.93
CA ALA A 254 -0.49 12.43 7.89
C ALA A 254 0.94 12.02 7.51
N CYS A 255 1.25 11.92 6.21
CA CYS A 255 2.64 11.83 5.74
C CYS A 255 3.42 13.10 6.15
N SER A 256 4.70 12.96 6.48
CA SER A 256 5.51 14.11 6.89
C SER A 256 5.76 15.04 5.71
N ASP A 257 5.89 16.35 5.98
CA ASP A 257 6.24 17.33 4.93
C ASP A 257 7.58 17.01 4.26
N ALA A 258 8.51 16.37 4.99
CA ALA A 258 9.79 15.94 4.46
C ALA A 258 9.62 14.81 3.43
N ASP A 259 8.76 13.82 3.72
CA ASP A 259 8.47 12.72 2.79
C ASP A 259 7.75 13.23 1.54
N VAL A 260 6.75 14.11 1.72
CA VAL A 260 6.03 14.73 0.60
C VAL A 260 6.98 15.56 -0.26
N ARG A 261 7.83 16.40 0.34
CA ARG A 261 8.86 17.16 -0.39
C ARG A 261 9.82 16.23 -1.14
N GLY A 262 10.24 15.12 -0.52
CA GLY A 262 11.08 14.11 -1.13
C GLY A 262 10.44 13.49 -2.38
N ALA A 263 9.15 13.14 -2.30
CA ALA A 263 8.39 12.63 -3.45
C ALA A 263 8.30 13.68 -4.58
N LEU A 264 8.02 14.94 -4.25
CA LEU A 264 7.91 16.02 -5.25
C LEU A 264 9.24 16.28 -5.98
N LYS A 265 10.39 16.13 -5.31
CA LYS A 265 11.71 16.21 -5.96
C LYS A 265 11.91 15.15 -7.05
N ASN A 266 11.15 14.04 -7.00
CA ASN A 266 11.21 12.95 -7.99
C ASN A 266 10.22 13.13 -9.15
N HIS A 267 9.36 14.15 -9.11
CA HIS A 267 8.48 14.48 -10.24
C HIS A 267 9.33 14.93 -11.45
N THR A 268 8.96 14.57 -12.67
CA THR A 268 9.70 14.94 -13.91
C THR A 268 9.71 16.45 -14.14
N HIS A 269 8.66 17.12 -13.65
CA HIS A 269 8.54 18.58 -13.60
C HIS A 269 8.92 19.19 -12.24
N ALA A 270 9.76 18.53 -11.44
CA ALA A 270 10.15 19.03 -10.11
C ALA A 270 10.72 20.46 -10.12
N ALA A 271 11.41 20.86 -11.20
CA ALA A 271 11.97 22.21 -11.36
C ALA A 271 10.90 23.32 -11.47
N GLU A 272 9.65 22.98 -11.79
CA GLU A 272 8.51 23.91 -11.89
C GLU A 272 7.71 24.00 -10.57
N LEU A 273 8.12 23.24 -9.55
CA LEU A 273 7.46 23.21 -8.26
C LEU A 273 8.14 24.18 -7.30
N ASP A 274 7.36 25.08 -6.71
CA ASP A 274 7.80 25.81 -5.54
C ASP A 274 7.64 24.92 -4.32
N LEU A 275 8.76 24.34 -3.88
CA LEU A 275 8.78 23.50 -2.68
C LEU A 275 8.94 24.33 -1.40
N GLY A 276 9.19 25.64 -1.50
CA GLY A 276 9.56 26.48 -0.36
C GLY A 276 10.96 26.17 0.18
N PRO A 277 11.38 26.87 1.26
CA PRO A 277 12.69 26.68 1.88
C PRO A 277 12.88 25.23 2.35
N GLU A 278 14.13 24.74 2.36
CA GLU A 278 14.40 23.46 2.99
C GLU A 278 14.03 23.56 4.47
N PRO A 279 13.23 22.60 5.01
CA PRO A 279 12.97 22.56 6.44
C PRO A 279 14.30 22.55 7.17
N ALA A 280 14.47 23.42 8.17
CA ALA A 280 15.63 23.36 9.06
C ALA A 280 15.76 21.91 9.55
N GLU A 281 16.97 21.34 9.50
CA GLU A 281 17.25 19.97 9.94
C GLU A 281 16.68 19.79 11.36
N GLN A 282 15.47 19.24 11.44
CA GLN A 282 14.94 18.78 12.70
C GLN A 282 15.68 17.48 12.97
N GLU A 283 16.67 17.55 13.86
CA GLU A 283 17.24 16.38 14.51
C GLU A 283 16.09 15.45 14.89
N GLN A 284 16.13 14.24 14.36
CA GLN A 284 15.16 13.19 14.65
C GLN A 284 15.08 13.02 16.18
N SER A 285 14.02 13.58 16.79
CA SER A 285 13.81 13.47 18.23
C SER A 285 13.42 12.03 18.56
N ALA A 286 14.29 11.38 19.32
CA ALA A 286 14.11 10.05 19.87
C ALA A 286 12.99 10.02 20.93
N ALA A 287 11.91 9.30 20.65
CA ALA A 287 10.98 8.69 21.62
C ALA A 287 10.15 7.64 20.83
N ALA A 288 9.93 6.39 21.23
CA ALA A 288 10.02 5.73 22.53
C ALA A 288 10.56 4.31 22.34
N GLY A 289 11.48 3.89 23.21
CA GLY A 289 11.90 2.50 23.36
C GLY A 289 11.51 2.01 24.74
N GLY A 290 10.43 1.23 24.84
CA GLY A 290 10.08 0.48 26.03
C GLY A 290 11.02 -0.72 26.20
N GLU A 291 11.57 -0.85 27.39
CA GLU A 291 12.49 -1.90 27.82
C GLU A 291 11.89 -3.31 27.65
N LYS A 292 12.68 -4.26 27.15
CA LYS A 292 12.49 -5.69 27.43
C LYS A 292 13.66 -6.18 28.26
N GLN A 293 13.41 -6.33 29.57
CA GLN A 293 14.15 -7.28 30.40
C GLN A 293 13.89 -8.69 29.86
N GLY A 294 14.98 -9.44 29.69
CA GLY A 294 14.92 -10.83 29.30
C GLY A 294 14.69 -11.73 30.50
N GLU A 295 13.89 -12.77 30.33
CA GLU A 295 14.04 -13.99 31.12
C GLU A 295 13.74 -15.21 30.25
N LYS A 296 14.62 -16.20 30.36
CA LYS A 296 14.61 -17.47 29.63
C LYS A 296 13.52 -18.39 30.23
N GLY A 297 12.84 -19.15 29.38
CA GLY A 297 12.03 -20.28 29.81
C GLY A 297 11.54 -21.11 28.63
N GLU A 298 11.91 -22.40 28.62
CA GLU A 298 11.66 -23.39 27.58
C GLU A 298 10.17 -23.79 27.43
N GLY A 299 9.79 -24.22 26.22
CA GLY A 299 8.92 -25.38 26.05
C GLY A 299 7.47 -25.18 25.55
N LYS A 300 7.19 -25.83 24.40
CA LYS A 300 5.90 -26.33 23.88
C LYS A 300 4.88 -25.35 23.25
N GLY A 301 4.95 -25.31 21.91
CA GLY A 301 3.89 -25.67 20.95
C GLY A 301 2.59 -24.84 20.87
N LYS A 302 2.40 -24.12 19.75
CA LYS A 302 1.20 -24.15 18.87
C LYS A 302 1.24 -23.05 17.79
N GLU A 303 0.56 -23.36 16.68
CA GLU A 303 0.01 -22.49 15.63
C GLU A 303 1.00 -21.81 14.66
N GLU A 304 1.09 -22.41 13.46
CA GLU A 304 1.71 -21.82 12.27
C GLU A 304 0.87 -20.65 11.78
N GLU A 305 1.42 -19.45 11.92
CA GLU A 305 0.94 -18.22 11.28
C GLU A 305 1.36 -18.21 9.81
N LYS A 306 0.37 -18.09 8.91
CA LYS A 306 0.55 -18.11 7.46
C LYS A 306 1.11 -16.75 6.98
N PRO A 307 2.09 -16.71 6.05
CA PRO A 307 2.76 -15.46 5.68
C PRO A 307 1.85 -14.53 4.90
N ALA A 308 1.77 -13.26 5.33
CA ALA A 308 1.15 -12.19 4.57
C ALA A 308 2.01 -11.85 3.34
N ALA A 309 1.37 -11.83 2.16
CA ALA A 309 1.99 -11.42 0.91
C ALA A 309 2.24 -9.90 0.94
N ALA A 310 3.51 -9.50 0.89
CA ALA A 310 3.91 -8.09 0.83
C ALA A 310 3.52 -7.49 -0.53
N ALA A 311 2.60 -6.52 -0.51
CA ALA A 311 2.35 -5.63 -1.63
C ALA A 311 3.62 -4.77 -1.85
N LYS A 312 4.25 -4.91 -3.01
CA LYS A 312 5.41 -4.11 -3.42
C LYS A 312 4.92 -2.72 -3.83
N GLY A 313 5.13 -1.74 -2.95
CA GLY A 313 4.96 -0.32 -3.22
C GLY A 313 5.86 0.46 -2.27
N LEU A 314 6.92 1.04 -2.83
CA LEU A 314 7.99 1.82 -2.17
C LEU A 314 8.91 1.06 -1.18
N PRO A 315 10.18 1.52 -1.01
CA PRO A 315 11.20 0.84 -0.21
C PRO A 315 10.86 0.77 1.29
N SER A 316 11.08 -0.40 1.90
CA SER A 316 10.86 -0.67 3.33
C SER A 316 11.62 0.30 4.23
N LEU A 317 10.90 1.04 5.07
CA LEU A 317 11.45 1.83 6.16
C LEU A 317 11.60 0.95 7.40
N ASP A 318 12.69 0.16 7.48
CA ASP A 318 12.99 -0.68 8.65
C ASP A 318 14.25 -0.24 9.42
N LYS A 319 14.15 -0.31 10.75
CA LYS A 319 14.99 0.34 11.77
C LYS A 319 16.39 -0.34 11.93
N LYS A 320 17.47 0.43 11.81
CA LYS A 320 18.85 0.03 12.22
C LYS A 320 18.99 -0.06 13.74
N LYS A 321 19.51 -1.18 14.25
CA LYS A 321 20.00 -1.34 15.63
C LYS A 321 21.38 -0.68 15.79
N LYS A 322 21.54 0.24 16.75
CA LYS A 322 22.87 0.72 17.21
C LYS A 322 23.38 -0.17 18.34
N ASN A 323 24.55 -0.81 18.14
CA ASN A 323 25.38 -1.33 19.24
C ASN A 323 26.01 -0.14 20.00
N LYS A 324 26.09 -0.29 21.33
CA LYS A 324 26.59 0.73 22.27
C LYS A 324 28.00 0.33 22.72
N LYS A 325 28.96 1.21 22.40
CA LYS A 325 30.41 1.23 22.74
C LYS A 325 31.32 0.18 22.11
#